data_AF-A0A7V9EE53-F1
#
_entry.id   AF-A0A7V9EE53-F1
#
_cell.length_a   1.000
_cell.length_b   1.000
_cell.length_c   1.000
_cell.angle_alpha   90.00
_cell.angle_beta   90.00
_cell.angle_gamma   90.00
#
_symmetry.space_group_name_H-M   'P 1'
#
loop_
_entity.id
_entity.type
_entity.pdbx_description
1 polymer ?
#
loop_
_entity_poly.entity_id
_entity_poly.type
_entity_poly.pdbx_seq_one_letter_code
_entity_poly.pdbx_strand_id
1 'polypeptide(L)'
;GQGDAIVGFGQGGSSFAQIAAVVVDAPPRDFLVVAPQDWVRRRRTGISWQAAASAVSPVTYTVSIDDEPVKEGIRGLATVLGRNELDDGRHTLEMIAVDSFGQETTARAERVSVDRTRPRARLKRKRGRRLSVRVADATSGLRRSSVSISWGDRTRTKRRPRATHRYRRAGRYRVTIKARDRAGNRATIRKRVRIR
;
A
#
# COMPACT_ATOMS: atom_id res chain seq x y z
N GLY A 1 8.84 -26.30 -19.44
CA GLY A 1 8.33 -27.24 -18.44
C GLY A 1 7.71 -28.42 -19.15
N GLN A 2 8.33 -29.58 -19.04
CA GLN A 2 7.79 -30.90 -19.38
C GLN A 2 8.02 -31.73 -18.09
N GLY A 3 7.07 -32.43 -17.48
CA GLY A 3 5.66 -32.64 -17.77
C GLY A 3 5.01 -33.30 -16.56
N ASP A 4 3.69 -33.23 -16.47
CA ASP A 4 2.90 -33.92 -15.47
C ASP A 4 2.49 -35.28 -16.04
N ALA A 5 2.55 -36.34 -15.23
CA ALA A 5 2.24 -37.69 -15.68
C ALA A 5 1.44 -38.44 -14.62
N ILE A 6 0.40 -39.15 -15.09
CA ILE A 6 -0.25 -40.20 -14.31
C ILE A 6 0.37 -41.51 -14.79
N VAL A 7 1.06 -42.22 -13.90
CA VAL A 7 1.60 -43.55 -14.19
C VAL A 7 0.82 -44.56 -13.38
N GLY A 8 0.11 -45.46 -14.07
CA GLY A 8 -0.60 -46.58 -13.46
C GLY A 8 0.14 -47.88 -13.72
N PHE A 9 0.35 -48.68 -12.68
CA PHE A 9 0.85 -50.06 -12.80
C PHE A 9 -0.23 -51.02 -12.32
N GLY A 10 -0.56 -52.01 -13.15
CA GLY A 10 -1.42 -53.13 -12.76
C GLY A 10 -0.56 -54.31 -12.32
N GLN A 11 -0.77 -54.82 -11.11
CA GLN A 11 -0.26 -56.12 -10.68
C GLN A 11 -1.40 -56.98 -10.12
N GLY A 12 -1.41 -58.26 -10.48
CA GLY A 12 -2.37 -59.27 -10.03
C GLY A 12 -3.05 -60.04 -11.17
N GLY A 13 -3.19 -61.36 -11.01
CA GLY A 13 -4.05 -62.20 -11.87
C GLY A 13 -5.54 -61.87 -11.69
N SER A 14 -6.39 -62.37 -12.59
CA SER A 14 -7.78 -61.95 -12.86
C SER A 14 -8.79 -61.92 -11.69
N SER A 15 -8.37 -62.19 -10.46
CA SER A 15 -9.17 -62.11 -9.23
C SER A 15 -8.68 -61.08 -8.20
N PHE A 16 -7.51 -60.42 -8.40
CA PHE A 16 -6.96 -59.41 -7.48
C PHE A 16 -6.16 -58.31 -8.18
N ALA A 17 -6.70 -57.70 -9.23
CA ALA A 17 -6.05 -56.54 -9.83
C ALA A 17 -6.12 -55.33 -8.87
N GLN A 18 -4.98 -54.90 -8.35
CA GLN A 18 -4.85 -53.61 -7.67
C GLN A 18 -4.23 -52.61 -8.65
N ILE A 19 -4.90 -51.46 -8.83
CA ILE A 19 -4.33 -50.32 -9.54
C ILE A 19 -3.68 -49.42 -8.50
N ALA A 20 -2.35 -49.38 -8.48
CA ALA A 20 -1.61 -48.34 -7.80
C ALA A 20 -1.35 -47.21 -8.82
N ALA A 21 -1.91 -46.03 -8.56
CA ALA A 21 -1.63 -44.83 -9.33
C ALA A 21 -0.68 -43.93 -8.53
N VAL A 22 0.43 -43.53 -9.15
CA VAL A 22 1.27 -42.45 -8.63
C VAL A 22 1.00 -41.23 -9.50
N VAL A 23 0.48 -40.17 -8.89
CA VAL A 23 0.38 -38.86 -9.53
C VAL A 23 1.70 -38.15 -9.28
N VAL A 24 2.43 -37.85 -10.35
CA VAL A 24 3.57 -36.94 -10.28
C VAL A 24 3.03 -35.57 -10.65
N ASP A 25 2.75 -34.74 -9.64
CA ASP A 25 2.28 -33.36 -9.81
C ASP A 25 3.47 -32.40 -9.69
N ALA A 26 3.49 -31.38 -10.56
CA ALA A 26 4.46 -30.30 -10.53
C ALA A 26 3.86 -29.09 -9.79
N PRO A 27 4.68 -28.23 -9.18
CA PRO A 27 4.16 -27.03 -8.54
C PRO A 27 3.39 -26.14 -9.53
N PRO A 28 2.48 -25.27 -9.02
CA PRO A 28 1.78 -24.31 -9.85
C PRO A 28 2.73 -23.50 -10.75
N ARG A 29 2.30 -23.12 -11.95
CA ARG A 29 3.14 -22.31 -12.84
C ARG A 29 3.32 -20.88 -12.32
N ASP A 30 4.42 -20.26 -12.74
CA ASP A 30 4.68 -18.83 -12.55
C ASP A 30 3.50 -17.97 -12.98
N PHE A 31 3.26 -16.91 -12.23
CA PHE A 31 2.15 -15.98 -12.44
C PHE A 31 2.55 -14.54 -12.09
N LEU A 32 1.79 -13.58 -12.61
CA LEU A 32 2.03 -12.16 -12.40
C LEU A 32 1.04 -11.56 -11.42
N VAL A 33 1.57 -10.72 -10.51
CA VAL A 33 0.79 -9.90 -9.60
C VAL A 33 0.61 -8.50 -10.17
N VAL A 34 -0.59 -7.96 -10.04
CA VAL A 34 -0.93 -6.60 -10.44
C VAL A 34 -1.24 -5.79 -9.19
N ALA A 35 -0.31 -4.91 -8.83
CA ALA A 35 -0.41 -4.00 -7.70
C ALA A 35 -0.35 -2.52 -8.13
N PRO A 36 -0.93 -1.59 -7.34
CA PRO A 36 -0.86 -0.17 -7.63
C PRO A 36 0.58 0.36 -7.63
N GLN A 37 0.97 1.01 -8.73
CA GLN A 37 2.32 1.56 -8.93
C GLN A 37 2.52 2.94 -8.26
N ASP A 38 1.44 3.69 -8.08
CA ASP A 38 1.42 4.99 -7.41
C ASP A 38 1.00 4.89 -5.94
N TRP A 39 1.26 5.96 -5.18
CA TRP A 39 0.75 6.09 -3.81
C TRP A 39 -0.76 5.89 -3.73
N VAL A 40 -1.19 4.91 -2.95
CA VAL A 40 -2.60 4.63 -2.66
C VAL A 40 -3.03 5.44 -1.44
N ARG A 41 -4.12 6.19 -1.56
CA ARG A 41 -4.77 6.88 -0.43
C ARG A 41 -6.12 6.32 -0.03
N ARG A 42 -6.59 5.29 -0.75
CA ARG A 42 -7.90 4.67 -0.49
C ARG A 42 -7.79 3.75 0.72
N ARG A 43 -8.91 3.57 1.44
CA ARG A 43 -8.98 2.67 2.60
C ARG A 43 -8.93 1.18 2.23
N ARG A 44 -9.32 0.88 1.00
CA ARG A 44 -9.41 -0.45 0.42
C ARG A 44 -8.53 -0.47 -0.82
N THR A 45 -7.50 -1.30 -0.81
CA THR A 45 -6.53 -1.45 -1.90
C THR A 45 -6.81 -2.78 -2.59
N GLY A 46 -7.23 -2.72 -3.85
CA GLY A 46 -7.43 -3.93 -4.67
C GLY A 46 -6.08 -4.44 -5.17
N ILE A 47 -5.88 -5.75 -5.06
CA ILE A 47 -4.76 -6.50 -5.63
C ILE A 47 -5.37 -7.59 -6.51
N SER A 48 -4.81 -7.83 -7.69
CA SER A 48 -5.24 -8.91 -8.58
C SER A 48 -4.03 -9.63 -9.17
N TRP A 49 -4.26 -10.81 -9.72
CA TRP A 49 -3.19 -11.63 -10.29
C TRP A 49 -3.69 -12.54 -11.41
N GLN A 50 -2.76 -13.07 -12.18
CA GLN A 50 -3.03 -14.13 -13.13
C GLN A 50 -3.16 -15.47 -12.40
N ALA A 51 -3.94 -16.39 -12.96
CA ALA A 51 -4.03 -17.73 -12.43
C ALA A 51 -2.68 -18.45 -12.54
N ALA A 52 -2.19 -18.98 -11.42
CA ALA A 52 -1.12 -19.96 -11.40
C ALA A 52 -1.73 -21.31 -11.81
N ALA A 53 -1.46 -21.75 -13.05
CA ALA A 53 -2.04 -22.99 -13.55
C ALA A 53 -1.37 -24.21 -12.89
N SER A 54 -2.18 -25.15 -12.40
CA SER A 54 -1.78 -26.52 -12.08
C SER A 54 -2.60 -27.47 -12.96
N ALA A 55 -2.00 -28.58 -13.38
CA ALA A 55 -2.61 -29.48 -14.36
C ALA A 55 -3.76 -30.32 -13.79
N VAL A 56 -3.67 -30.70 -12.52
CA VAL A 56 -4.59 -31.66 -11.90
C VAL A 56 -5.18 -31.21 -10.56
N SER A 57 -4.73 -30.06 -10.04
CA SER A 57 -5.06 -29.63 -8.68
C SER A 57 -5.62 -28.20 -8.65
N PRO A 58 -6.70 -27.93 -7.88
CA PRO A 58 -7.08 -26.57 -7.53
C PRO A 58 -5.96 -25.84 -6.80
N VAL A 59 -5.83 -24.53 -7.06
CA VAL A 59 -4.82 -23.65 -6.47
C VAL A 59 -5.48 -22.64 -5.53
N THR A 60 -4.83 -22.39 -4.40
CA THR A 60 -5.15 -21.30 -3.47
C THR A 60 -4.00 -20.31 -3.38
N TYR A 61 -4.28 -19.09 -2.95
CA TYR A 61 -3.29 -18.03 -2.86
C TYR A 61 -3.18 -17.47 -1.44
N THR A 62 -1.95 -17.20 -1.04
CA THR A 62 -1.59 -16.45 0.17
C THR A 62 -0.97 -15.12 -0.25
N VAL A 63 -1.44 -14.03 0.37
CA VAL A 63 -0.88 -12.68 0.20
C VAL A 63 -0.14 -12.31 1.47
N SER A 64 1.13 -11.96 1.32
CA SER A 64 1.98 -11.47 2.40
C SER A 64 2.39 -10.01 2.17
N ILE A 65 2.45 -9.24 3.24
CA ILE A 65 2.92 -7.86 3.25
C ILE A 65 4.10 -7.79 4.20
N ASP A 66 5.27 -7.37 3.70
CA ASP A 66 6.52 -7.31 4.47
C ASP A 66 6.82 -8.62 5.23
N ASP A 67 6.75 -9.74 4.50
CA ASP A 67 6.97 -11.11 4.98
C ASP A 67 5.92 -11.64 5.98
N GLU A 68 4.86 -10.87 6.29
CA GLU A 68 3.76 -11.30 7.15
C GLU A 68 2.53 -11.72 6.30
N PRO A 69 2.02 -12.96 6.44
CA PRO A 69 0.80 -13.37 5.74
C PRO A 69 -0.40 -12.61 6.27
N VAL A 70 -1.09 -11.89 5.39
CA VAL A 70 -2.27 -11.07 5.75
C VAL A 70 -3.58 -11.67 5.27
N LYS A 71 -3.53 -12.55 4.26
CA LYS A 71 -4.68 -13.33 3.77
C LYS A 71 -4.23 -14.64 3.17
N GLU A 72 -4.97 -15.71 3.43
CA GLU A 72 -4.63 -17.06 3.01
C GLU A 72 -5.86 -17.77 2.41
N GLY A 73 -5.62 -18.88 1.69
CA GLY A 73 -6.68 -19.74 1.17
C GLY A 73 -7.58 -19.07 0.13
N ILE A 74 -7.09 -18.03 -0.55
CA ILE A 74 -7.88 -17.29 -1.54
C ILE A 74 -8.04 -18.17 -2.78
N ARG A 75 -9.27 -18.37 -3.26
CA ARG A 75 -9.55 -19.12 -4.50
C ARG A 75 -9.80 -18.23 -5.72
N GLY A 76 -10.11 -16.95 -5.48
CA GLY A 76 -10.28 -15.96 -6.55
C GLY A 76 -8.94 -15.41 -7.05
N LEU A 77 -9.00 -14.58 -8.10
CA LEU A 77 -7.84 -13.93 -8.71
C LEU A 77 -7.68 -12.46 -8.30
N ALA A 78 -8.38 -12.06 -7.24
CA ALA A 78 -8.31 -10.73 -6.68
C ALA A 78 -8.68 -10.74 -5.21
N THR A 79 -8.11 -9.78 -4.47
CA THR A 79 -8.48 -9.49 -3.09
C THR A 79 -8.43 -8.00 -2.81
N VAL A 80 -8.94 -7.62 -1.65
CA VAL A 80 -8.91 -6.24 -1.17
C VAL A 80 -8.28 -6.19 0.20
N LEU A 81 -7.19 -5.44 0.34
CA LEU A 81 -6.51 -5.18 1.61
C LEU A 81 -7.06 -3.90 2.26
N GLY A 82 -7.38 -4.00 3.54
CA GLY A 82 -7.82 -2.89 4.38
C GLY A 82 -6.64 -2.20 5.05
N ARG A 83 -6.94 -1.53 6.17
CA ARG A 83 -5.92 -0.82 6.98
C ARG A 83 -5.14 -1.77 7.89
N ASN A 84 -5.74 -2.87 8.29
CA ASN A 84 -5.11 -3.82 9.21
C ASN A 84 -4.13 -4.72 8.46
N GLU A 85 -4.42 -5.00 7.19
CA GLU A 85 -3.58 -5.81 6.31
C GLU A 85 -2.53 -4.99 5.55
N LEU A 86 -2.71 -3.68 5.45
CA LEU A 86 -1.82 -2.80 4.68
C LEU A 86 -1.91 -1.38 5.24
N ASP A 87 -1.00 -0.99 6.11
CA ASP A 87 -1.02 0.31 6.77
C ASP A 87 -0.40 1.41 5.88
N ASP A 88 0.01 2.54 6.47
CA ASP A 88 0.60 3.65 5.71
C ASP A 88 2.12 3.48 5.67
N GLY A 89 2.69 3.27 4.50
CA GLY A 89 4.10 3.00 4.37
C GLY A 89 4.49 2.64 2.95
N ARG A 90 5.73 2.13 2.83
CA ARG A 90 6.19 1.42 1.65
C ARG A 90 6.30 -0.03 2.06
N HIS A 91 5.67 -0.88 1.28
CA HIS A 91 5.54 -2.30 1.57
C HIS A 91 6.03 -3.12 0.39
N THR A 92 6.52 -4.31 0.70
CA THR A 92 6.72 -5.40 -0.25
C THR A 92 5.51 -6.30 -0.19
N LEU A 93 4.91 -6.58 -1.34
CA LEU A 93 3.82 -7.54 -1.50
C LEU A 93 4.37 -8.80 -2.15
N GLU A 94 4.17 -9.92 -1.48
CA GLU A 94 4.50 -11.25 -1.99
C GLU A 94 3.22 -12.08 -2.10
N MET A 95 3.20 -12.98 -3.07
CA MET A 95 2.08 -13.88 -3.25
C MET A 95 2.56 -15.28 -3.61
N ILE A 96 2.00 -16.25 -2.90
CA ILE A 96 2.32 -17.66 -3.05
C ILE A 96 1.07 -18.37 -3.54
N ALA A 97 1.23 -19.15 -4.60
CA ALA A 97 0.23 -20.11 -5.08
C ALA A 97 0.54 -21.48 -4.50
N VAL A 98 -0.46 -22.13 -3.91
CA VAL A 98 -0.36 -23.46 -3.29
C VAL A 98 -1.40 -24.38 -3.91
N ASP A 99 -0.98 -25.52 -4.44
CA ASP A 99 -1.91 -26.54 -4.94
C ASP A 99 -2.48 -27.43 -3.82
N SER A 100 -3.27 -28.43 -4.21
CA SER A 100 -3.93 -29.35 -3.28
C SER A 100 -2.98 -30.38 -2.65
N PHE A 101 -1.75 -30.52 -3.17
CA PHE A 101 -0.70 -31.37 -2.60
C PHE A 101 0.31 -30.57 -1.76
N GLY A 102 0.13 -29.25 -1.65
CA GLY A 102 0.97 -28.36 -0.86
C GLY A 102 2.23 -27.89 -1.60
N GLN A 103 2.31 -28.07 -2.92
CA GLN A 103 3.43 -27.54 -3.69
C GLN A 103 3.21 -26.05 -3.93
N GLU A 104 4.29 -25.28 -3.84
CA GLU A 104 4.24 -23.82 -3.83
C GLU A 104 4.94 -23.21 -5.04
N THR A 105 4.45 -22.04 -5.46
CA THR A 105 5.17 -21.14 -6.37
C THR A 105 4.95 -19.71 -5.95
N THR A 106 6.06 -18.98 -5.80
CA THR A 106 6.07 -17.59 -5.36
C THR A 106 6.20 -16.67 -6.57
N ALA A 107 5.25 -15.76 -6.73
CA ALA A 107 5.35 -14.74 -7.78
C ALA A 107 6.44 -13.72 -7.44
N ARG A 108 6.88 -12.98 -8.47
CA ARG A 108 7.79 -11.85 -8.26
C ARG A 108 7.17 -10.83 -7.30
N ALA A 109 7.94 -10.42 -6.30
CA ALA A 109 7.53 -9.41 -5.34
C ALA A 109 7.21 -8.06 -6.00
N GLU A 110 6.12 -7.43 -5.55
CA GLU A 110 5.66 -6.13 -6.00
C GLU A 110 5.80 -5.07 -4.90
N ARG A 111 5.99 -3.81 -5.29
CA ARG A 111 6.05 -2.71 -4.32
C ARG A 111 4.72 -2.00 -4.22
N VAL A 112 4.23 -1.83 -3.00
CA VAL A 112 2.99 -1.08 -2.73
C VAL A 112 3.30 0.07 -1.80
N SER A 113 2.93 1.30 -2.21
CA SER A 113 3.12 2.48 -1.38
C SER A 113 1.77 3.08 -1.00
N VAL A 114 1.57 3.33 0.28
CA VAL A 114 0.27 3.72 0.83
C VAL A 114 0.42 4.92 1.76
N ASP A 115 -0.38 5.94 1.53
CA ASP A 115 -0.45 7.11 2.39
C ASP A 115 -1.88 7.64 2.41
N ARG A 116 -2.56 7.40 3.53
CA ARG A 116 -3.91 7.86 3.82
C ARG A 116 -3.90 9.06 4.78
N THR A 117 -2.72 9.46 5.23
CA THR A 117 -2.54 10.49 6.24
C THR A 117 -2.50 11.87 5.61
N ARG A 118 -3.24 12.81 6.18
CA ARG A 118 -3.25 14.20 5.69
C ARG A 118 -2.03 14.97 6.18
N PRO A 119 -1.51 15.94 5.39
CA PRO A 119 -0.46 16.84 5.84
C PRO A 119 -0.81 17.58 7.12
N ARG A 120 0.18 17.76 7.99
CA ARG A 120 0.06 18.47 9.27
C ARG A 120 0.87 19.76 9.27
N ALA A 121 0.49 20.71 10.13
CA ALA A 121 1.23 21.95 10.30
C ALA A 121 1.48 22.29 11.77
N ARG A 122 2.68 22.78 12.05
CA ARG A 122 3.11 23.29 13.36
C ARG A 122 3.38 24.79 13.25
N LEU A 123 2.86 25.54 14.22
CA LEU A 123 3.02 26.98 14.34
C LEU A 123 3.84 27.28 15.60
N LYS A 124 4.87 28.13 15.49
CA LYS A 124 5.69 28.55 16.62
C LYS A 124 5.80 30.08 16.63
N ARG A 125 5.29 30.71 17.68
CA ARG A 125 5.51 32.15 17.92
C ARG A 125 6.99 32.39 18.22
N LYS A 126 7.47 33.55 17.78
CA LYS A 126 8.86 34.00 17.91
C LYS A 126 8.86 35.44 18.42
N ARG A 127 10.00 35.89 18.95
CA ARG A 127 10.22 37.29 19.36
C ARG A 127 10.00 38.26 18.20
N GLY A 128 9.65 39.50 18.51
CA GLY A 128 9.50 40.57 17.53
C GLY A 128 8.29 40.38 16.60
N ARG A 129 7.13 39.98 17.13
CA ARG A 129 5.88 39.80 16.36
C ARG A 129 6.01 38.83 15.18
N ARG A 130 6.79 37.75 15.37
CA ARG A 130 7.06 36.75 14.33
C ARG A 130 6.34 35.44 14.58
N LEU A 131 5.97 34.76 13.50
CA LEU A 131 5.37 33.43 13.52
C LEU A 131 6.05 32.53 12.50
N SER A 132 6.58 31.40 12.94
CA SER A 132 7.09 30.35 12.07
C SER A 132 6.02 29.28 11.85
N VAL A 133 5.86 28.85 10.59
CA VAL A 133 5.00 27.75 10.17
C VAL A 133 5.88 26.66 9.55
N ARG A 134 5.67 25.41 9.95
CA ARG A 134 6.22 24.20 9.31
C ARG A 134 5.07 23.29 8.93
N VAL A 135 4.91 23.01 7.65
CA VAL A 135 4.04 22.00 7.09
C VAL A 135 4.87 20.75 6.83
N ALA A 136 4.35 19.59 7.17
CA ALA A 136 5.01 18.31 6.93
C ALA A 136 3.97 17.23 6.60
N ASP A 137 4.41 16.26 5.83
CA ASP A 137 3.76 14.98 5.64
C ASP A 137 4.85 13.91 5.84
N ALA A 138 4.53 12.85 6.58
CA ALA A 138 5.53 11.89 7.05
C ALA A 138 5.74 10.72 6.08
N THR A 139 4.73 10.39 5.27
CA THR A 139 4.69 9.14 4.51
C THR A 139 5.02 9.40 3.05
N SER A 140 4.13 10.02 2.27
CA SER A 140 4.42 10.32 0.86
C SER A 140 5.16 11.65 0.67
N GLY A 141 5.17 12.49 1.69
CA GLY A 141 5.80 13.80 1.67
C GLY A 141 4.99 14.83 0.86
N LEU A 142 5.38 16.10 0.96
CA LEU A 142 4.58 17.19 0.39
C LEU A 142 4.78 17.36 -1.12
N ARG A 143 3.68 17.57 -1.87
CA ARG A 143 3.74 18.27 -3.17
C ARG A 143 3.98 19.74 -2.90
N ARG A 144 5.24 20.18 -2.88
CA ARG A 144 5.65 21.54 -2.50
C ARG A 144 4.88 22.63 -3.23
N SER A 145 4.60 22.45 -4.52
CA SER A 145 3.83 23.40 -5.35
C SER A 145 2.42 23.69 -4.83
N SER A 146 1.83 22.77 -4.05
CA SER A 146 0.48 22.87 -3.49
C SER A 146 0.40 23.58 -2.13
N VAL A 147 1.55 23.91 -1.52
CA VAL A 147 1.57 24.51 -0.18
C VAL A 147 1.30 26.00 -0.26
N SER A 148 0.34 26.48 0.52
CA SER A 148 0.02 27.90 0.68
C SER A 148 -0.29 28.23 2.13
N ILE A 149 0.27 29.33 2.63
CA ILE A 149 0.09 29.86 3.98
C ILE A 149 -0.48 31.28 3.84
N SER A 150 -1.70 31.49 4.29
CA SER A 150 -2.29 32.83 4.48
C SER A 150 -2.11 33.24 5.93
N TRP A 151 -1.49 34.39 6.16
CA TRP A 151 -1.06 34.83 7.50
C TRP A 151 -2.16 35.52 8.30
N GLY A 152 -3.29 35.84 7.66
CA GLY A 152 -4.43 36.51 8.28
C GLY A 152 -4.35 38.04 8.30
N ASP A 153 -3.31 38.63 7.70
CA ASP A 153 -3.09 40.08 7.55
C ASP A 153 -3.04 40.51 6.07
N ARG A 154 -3.79 39.78 5.21
CA ARG A 154 -3.82 39.91 3.74
C ARG A 154 -2.53 39.50 3.02
N THR A 155 -1.50 39.03 3.73
CA THR A 155 -0.28 38.47 3.12
C THR A 155 -0.33 36.94 3.00
N ARG A 156 0.48 36.39 2.08
CA ARG A 156 0.55 34.94 1.81
C ARG A 156 1.93 34.48 1.39
N THR A 157 2.27 33.24 1.74
CA THR A 157 3.44 32.52 1.24
C THR A 157 2.99 31.29 0.46
N LYS A 158 3.53 31.08 -0.75
CA LYS A 158 3.23 29.91 -1.60
C LYS A 158 4.48 29.07 -1.82
N ARG A 159 4.31 27.78 -2.12
CA ARG A 159 5.36 26.83 -2.52
C ARG A 159 6.47 26.60 -1.48
N ARG A 160 6.28 27.06 -0.24
CA ARG A 160 7.24 26.94 0.86
C ARG A 160 6.59 26.18 2.02
N PRO A 161 7.03 24.94 2.34
CA PRO A 161 6.54 24.18 3.49
C PRO A 161 7.05 24.74 4.82
N ARG A 162 8.04 25.63 4.79
CA ARG A 162 8.56 26.34 5.95
C ARG A 162 8.61 27.82 5.64
N ALA A 163 8.05 28.62 6.52
CA ALA A 163 8.07 30.07 6.38
C ALA A 163 8.05 30.74 7.75
N THR A 164 8.66 31.91 7.86
CA THR A 164 8.50 32.80 9.01
C THR A 164 7.98 34.13 8.53
N HIS A 165 6.97 34.64 9.21
CA HIS A 165 6.32 35.92 8.91
C HIS A 165 6.46 36.89 10.07
N ARG A 166 6.56 38.18 9.77
CA ARG A 166 6.57 39.27 10.75
C ARG A 166 5.30 40.10 10.56
N TYR A 167 4.52 40.23 11.62
CA TYR A 167 3.32 41.06 11.62
C TYR A 167 3.67 42.52 11.90
N ARG A 168 3.01 43.43 11.15
CA ARG A 168 3.19 44.89 11.31
C ARG A 168 2.57 45.43 12.60
N ARG A 169 1.54 44.78 13.12
CA ARG A 169 0.80 45.19 14.32
C ARG A 169 0.64 44.00 15.26
N ALA A 170 0.53 44.26 16.56
CA ALA A 170 0.05 43.26 17.50
C ALA A 170 -1.44 43.00 17.23
N GLY A 171 -1.93 41.80 17.55
CA GLY A 171 -3.32 41.46 17.29
C GLY A 171 -3.61 39.97 17.21
N ARG A 172 -4.86 39.65 16.90
CA ARG A 172 -5.32 38.28 16.66
C ARG A 172 -5.40 38.04 15.15
N TYR A 173 -4.78 36.96 14.68
CA TYR A 173 -4.74 36.60 13.26
C TYR A 173 -5.26 35.19 13.03
N ARG A 174 -5.98 34.99 11.92
CA ARG A 174 -6.44 33.67 11.46
C ARG A 174 -5.51 33.17 10.37
N VAL A 175 -4.55 32.33 10.75
CA VAL A 175 -3.63 31.68 9.82
C VAL A 175 -4.34 30.51 9.15
N THR A 176 -4.32 30.48 7.82
CA THR A 176 -4.92 29.41 7.01
C THR A 176 -3.86 28.76 6.15
N ILE A 177 -3.66 27.45 6.30
CA ILE A 177 -2.66 26.67 5.58
C ILE A 177 -3.40 25.67 4.70
N LYS A 178 -3.07 25.64 3.41
CA LYS A 178 -3.52 24.63 2.45
C LYS A 178 -2.32 23.83 1.99
N ALA A 179 -2.43 22.50 1.96
CA ALA A 179 -1.37 21.62 1.50
C ALA A 179 -1.94 20.35 0.87
N ARG A 180 -1.17 19.75 -0.04
CA ARG A 180 -1.38 18.42 -0.62
C ARG A 180 -0.07 17.63 -0.60
N ASP A 181 -0.12 16.35 -0.27
CA ASP A 181 1.02 15.43 -0.36
C ASP A 181 1.13 14.75 -1.75
N ARG A 182 2.02 13.78 -1.88
CA ARG A 182 2.26 13.06 -3.14
C ARG A 182 1.19 12.02 -3.44
N ALA A 183 0.61 11.36 -2.41
CA ALA A 183 -0.59 10.52 -2.50
C ALA A 183 -1.88 11.30 -2.83
N GLY A 184 -1.79 12.62 -2.70
CA GLY A 184 -2.85 13.57 -2.96
C GLY A 184 -3.86 13.69 -1.82
N ASN A 185 -3.51 13.38 -0.57
CA ASN A 185 -4.31 13.82 0.57
C ASN A 185 -4.21 15.34 0.69
N ARG A 186 -5.31 15.96 1.13
CA ARG A 186 -5.46 17.42 1.18
C ARG A 186 -5.76 17.85 2.60
N ALA A 187 -5.08 18.90 3.05
CA ALA A 187 -5.32 19.52 4.34
C ALA A 187 -5.62 21.02 4.20
N THR A 188 -6.66 21.49 4.89
CA THR A 188 -6.89 22.90 5.17
C THR A 188 -6.87 23.11 6.67
N ILE A 189 -5.80 23.72 7.18
CA ILE A 189 -5.58 23.93 8.61
C ILE A 189 -5.82 25.40 8.93
N ARG A 190 -6.72 25.68 9.87
CA ARG A 190 -7.02 27.04 10.34
C ARG A 190 -6.60 27.15 11.80
N LYS A 191 -5.78 28.15 12.13
CA LYS A 191 -5.33 28.40 13.51
C LYS A 191 -5.44 29.89 13.82
N ARG A 192 -6.09 30.20 14.94
CA ARG A 192 -6.09 31.55 15.52
C ARG A 192 -4.83 31.72 16.36
N VAL A 193 -4.10 32.80 16.16
CA VAL A 193 -2.89 33.13 16.92
C VAL A 193 -2.99 34.55 17.45
N ARG A 194 -2.52 34.77 18.68
CA ARG A 194 -2.35 36.12 19.26
C ARG A 194 -0.88 36.50 19.17
N ILE A 195 -0.60 37.57 18.45
CA ILE A 195 0.70 38.21 18.28
C ILE A 195 0.76 39.39 19.25
N ARG A 196 1.84 39.45 20.02
CA ARG A 196 2.16 40.51 20.97
C ARG A 196 3.42 41.20 20.47
#